data_AF-A0A837JAB8-F1
#
_entry.id   AF-A0A837JAB8-F1
#
_cell.length_a   1.000
_cell.length_b   1.000
_cell.length_c   1.000
_cell.angle_alpha   90.00
_cell.angle_beta   90.00
_cell.angle_gamma   90.00
#
_symmetry.space_group_name_H-M   'P 1'
#
loop_
_entity.id
_entity.type
_entity.pdbx_description
1 polymer ?
#
loop_
_entity_poly.entity_id
_entity_poly.type
_entity_poly.pdbx_seq_one_letter_code
_entity_poly.pdbx_strand_id
1 'polypeptide(L)' 'MFDKIKTFYEKSEKFFHPLVGLSSYEKYLEHMKRVHPDKEVLSRGDFFKECIERKYNSGGINKCC' A
#
# COMPACT_ATOMS: atom_id res chain seq x y z
N MET A 1 -14.52 16.88 12.55
CA MET A 1 -15.49 16.27 11.60
C MET A 1 -14.81 15.37 10.56
N PHE A 2 -13.60 15.72 10.09
CA PHE A 2 -12.78 14.88 9.18
C PHE A 2 -12.31 13.53 9.77
N ASP A 3 -12.16 13.47 11.10
CA ASP A 3 -11.66 12.27 11.79
C ASP A 3 -12.53 11.02 11.56
N LYS A 4 -13.86 11.20 11.62
CA LYS A 4 -14.82 10.10 11.37
C LYS A 4 -14.79 9.59 9.92
N ILE A 5 -14.56 10.49 8.96
CA ILE A 5 -14.45 10.15 7.53
C ILE A 5 -13.16 9.34 7.31
N LYS A 6 -12.07 9.74 7.96
CA LYS A 6 -10.80 9.01 7.93
C LYS A 6 -10.96 7.60 8.50
N THR A 7 -11.54 7.46 9.70
CA THR A 7 -11.76 6.14 10.31
C THR A 7 -12.67 5.24 9.47
N PHE A 8 -13.70 5.80 8.84
CA PHE A 8 -14.61 5.03 7.98
C PHE A 8 -13.93 4.57 6.68
N TYR A 9 -13.08 5.41 6.11
CA TYR A 9 -12.29 5.09 4.93
C TYR A 9 -11.26 3.99 5.23
N GLU A 10 -10.57 4.11 6.37
CA GLU A 10 -9.60 3.13 6.88
C GLU A 10 -10.23 1.75 7.11
N LYS A 11 -11.48 1.74 7.61
CA LYS A 11 -12.25 0.51 7.82
C LYS A 11 -12.69 -0.13 6.50
N SER A 12 -13.01 0.68 5.49
CA SER A 12 -13.43 0.22 4.16
C SER A 12 -12.25 -0.31 3.35
N GLU A 13 -11.05 0.30 3.46
CA GLU A 13 -9.84 -0.17 2.78
C GLU A 13 -9.55 -1.64 3.07
N LYS A 14 -9.80 -2.13 4.30
CA LYS A 14 -9.61 -3.55 4.70
C LYS A 14 -10.52 -4.53 3.96
N PHE A 15 -11.69 -4.10 3.49
CA PHE A 15 -12.64 -4.93 2.74
C PHE A 15 -12.37 -4.94 1.24
N PHE A 16 -12.00 -3.79 0.66
CA PHE A 16 -11.72 -3.70 -0.78
C PHE A 16 -10.32 -4.20 -1.14
N HIS A 17 -9.37 -4.12 -0.23
CA HIS A 17 -7.99 -4.57 -0.46
C HIS A 17 -7.84 -6.02 -0.93
N PRO A 18 -8.44 -7.01 -0.22
CA PRO A 18 -8.39 -8.40 -0.62
C PRO A 18 -9.12 -8.65 -1.95
N LEU A 19 -10.20 -7.90 -2.21
CA LEU A 19 -11.02 -8.05 -3.40
C LEU A 19 -10.30 -7.57 -4.68
N VAL A 20 -9.51 -6.50 -4.56
CA VAL A 20 -8.76 -5.93 -5.71
C VAL A 20 -7.33 -6.51 -5.79
N GLY A 21 -6.88 -7.19 -4.73
CA GLY A 21 -5.53 -7.74 -4.62
C GLY A 21 -4.45 -6.66 -4.55
N LEU A 22 -4.81 -5.47 -4.07
CA LEU A 22 -3.85 -4.39 -3.77
C LEU A 22 -3.29 -4.61 -2.35
N SER A 23 -2.22 -3.90 -1.96
CA SER A 23 -1.71 -3.89 -0.56
C SER A 23 -1.95 -2.52 0.09
N SER A 24 -2.49 -2.43 1.31
CA SER A 24 -3.05 -1.15 1.78
C SER A 24 -1.89 -0.21 2.06
N TYR A 25 -2.04 1.06 1.66
CA TYR A 25 -0.96 2.04 1.80
C TYR A 25 -0.53 2.19 3.27
N GLU A 26 -1.47 2.04 4.19
CA GLU A 26 -1.18 2.08 5.63
C GLU A 26 -0.31 0.88 6.06
N LYS A 27 -0.63 -0.33 5.59
CA LYS A 27 0.21 -1.51 5.81
C LYS A 27 1.59 -1.36 5.17
N TYR A 28 1.69 -0.71 4.02
CA TYR A 28 2.97 -0.41 3.38
C TYR A 28 3.82 0.51 4.26
N LEU A 29 3.23 1.57 4.83
CA LEU A 29 3.93 2.47 5.75
C LEU A 29 4.35 1.76 7.04
N GLU A 30 3.49 0.93 7.62
CA GLU A 30 3.85 0.12 8.80
C GLU A 30 5.00 -0.84 8.49
N HIS A 31 4.96 -1.50 7.33
CA HIS A 31 6.02 -2.39 6.87
C HIS A 31 7.34 -1.64 6.62
N MET A 32 7.30 -0.51 5.90
CA MET A 32 8.49 0.32 5.68
C MET A 32 9.07 0.80 7.01
N LYS A 33 8.24 1.29 7.93
CA LYS A 33 8.70 1.73 9.26
C LYS A 33 9.34 0.59 10.08
N ARG A 34 8.82 -0.64 9.95
CA ARG A 34 9.32 -1.80 10.71
C ARG A 34 10.54 -2.48 10.08
N VAL A 35 10.58 -2.57 8.75
CA VAL A 35 11.55 -3.39 7.99
C VAL A 35 12.61 -2.52 7.31
N HIS A 36 12.24 -1.32 6.87
CA HIS A 36 13.13 -0.40 6.16
C HIS A 36 13.04 1.03 6.72
N PRO A 37 13.37 1.26 8.00
CA PRO A 37 13.26 2.58 8.62
C PRO A 37 14.19 3.63 7.99
N ASP A 38 15.20 3.19 7.24
CA ASP A 38 16.22 4.03 6.59
C ASP A 38 15.87 4.34 5.12
N LYS A 39 14.82 3.73 4.56
CA LYS A 39 14.36 4.03 3.19
C LYS A 39 13.26 5.08 3.18
N GLU A 40 13.30 5.94 2.17
CA GLU A 40 12.22 6.88 1.89
C GLU A 40 10.96 6.12 1.44
N VAL A 41 9.83 6.44 2.06
CA VAL A 41 8.54 5.85 1.73
C VAL A 41 8.00 6.47 0.45
N LEU A 42 7.48 5.63 -0.45
CA LEU A 42 6.80 6.09 -1.65
C LEU A 42 5.52 6.84 -1.27
N SER A 43 5.15 7.84 -2.07
CA SER A 43 3.83 8.46 -1.98
C SER A 43 2.73 7.46 -2.31
N ARG A 44 1.51 7.70 -1.83
CA ARG A 44 0.35 6.83 -2.07
C ARG A 44 0.16 6.54 -3.56
N GLY A 45 0.30 7.56 -4.42
CA GLY A 45 0.18 7.41 -5.87
C GLY A 45 1.25 6.50 -6.48
N ASP A 46 2.52 6.75 -6.16
CA ASP A 46 3.65 5.94 -6.63
C ASP A 46 3.58 4.51 -6.15
N PHE A 47 3.15 4.29 -4.90
CA PHE A 47 2.93 2.94 -4.36
C PHE A 47 1.86 2.17 -5.16
N PHE A 48 0.74 2.81 -5.51
CA PHE A 48 -0.29 2.17 -6.34
C PHE A 48 0.19 1.92 -7.77
N LYS A 49 0.93 2.87 -8.35
CA LYS A 49 1.53 2.73 -9.68
C LYS A 49 2.49 1.55 -9.72
N GLU A 50 3.41 1.45 -8.74
CA GLU A 50 4.30 0.31 -8.54
C GLU A 50 3.54 -1.01 -8.36
N CYS A 51 2.44 -1.04 -7.59
CA CYS A 51 1.63 -2.26 -7.45
C CYS A 51 1.02 -2.71 -8.78
N ILE A 52 0.52 -1.78 -9.58
CA ILE A 52 -0.07 -2.06 -10.90
C ILE A 52 1.04 -2.49 -11.87
N GLU A 53 2.16 -1.77 -11.89
CA GLU A 53 3.30 -2.10 -12.74
C GLU A 53 3.90 -3.46 -12.40
N ARG A 54 3.99 -3.82 -11.12
CA ARG A 54 4.39 -5.16 -10.68
C ARG A 54 3.39 -6.24 -11.11
N LYS A 55 2.10 -5.95 -11.06
CA LYS A 55 1.03 -6.90 -11.42
C LYS A 55 0.95 -7.16 -12.92
N TYR A 56 1.22 -6.15 -13.74
CA TYR A 56 0.98 -6.22 -15.20
C TYR A 56 2.25 -6.13 -16.07
N ASN A 57 3.34 -5.52 -15.60
CA ASN A 57 4.57 -5.31 -16.36
C ASN A 57 5.81 -6.06 -15.83
N SER A 58 5.84 -6.49 -14.56
CA SER A 58 7.01 -7.18 -14.03
C SER A 58 6.95 -8.69 -14.26
N GLY A 59 7.64 -9.16 -15.30
CA GLY A 59 8.08 -10.55 -15.44
C GLY A 59 9.18 -10.98 -14.44
N GLY A 60 9.45 -10.16 -13.41
CA GLY A 60 10.50 -10.37 -12.42
C GLY A 60 10.03 -9.98 -11.03
N ILE A 61 10.07 -10.96 -10.12
CA ILE A 61 9.68 -10.85 -8.72
C ILE A 61 10.74 -10.03 -7.97
N ASN A 62 10.71 -8.70 -8.09
CA ASN A 62 11.39 -7.84 -7.12
C ASN A 62 10.50 -7.71 -5.89
N LYS A 63 10.32 -8.82 -5.17
CA LYS A 63 9.75 -8.82 -3.83
C LYS A 63 10.77 -8.12 -2.93
N CYS A 64 10.44 -6.92 -2.49
CA CYS A 64 11.01 -6.42 -1.26
C CYS A 64 10.42 -7.29 -0.15
N CYS A 65 11.21 -8.27 0.32
CA CYS A 65 10.85 -9.37 1.24
C CYS A 65 9.46 -9.99 1.02
#